data_AF-A0A7Y0L4R0-F1
#
_entry.id   AF-A0A7Y0L4R0-F1
#
_cell.length_a   1.000
_cell.length_b   1.000
_cell.length_c   1.000
_cell.angle_alpha   90.00
_cell.angle_beta   90.00
_cell.angle_gamma   90.00
#
_symmetry.space_group_name_H-M   'P 1'
#
loop_
_entity.id
_entity.type
_entity.pdbx_description
1 polymer ?
#
loop_
_entity_poly.entity_id
_entity_poly.type
_entity_poly.pdbx_seq_one_letter_code
_entity_poly.pdbx_strand_id
1 'polypeptide(L)'
;MSALDEGQKGWASVEVQDWADAEKHFRKALEMDPFQADALTGMAALYLRAGDADQARELCELATAQAERDLPRTKRHTGWDDEQVRPYLRALYYLSLTYIEQHAWALAQPALEEIVAWDVTGMQGRALDLLAQVLYRIERWEEAVHAFLEAAEYIPEDYYSAGLTLFKLGRTREAERFWRRGLERRPRLAALIAHYPHVLVNPRGSFWDQEFRDAVKYLQHQAELWDAASQRELAGFQERRAISNG
;
A
#
# COMPACT_ATOMS: atom_id res chain seq x y z
N MET A 1 8.31 -22.77 -24.56
CA MET A 1 8.10 -21.42 -24.00
C MET A 1 6.60 -21.25 -23.94
N SER A 2 6.06 -21.20 -22.73
CA SER A 2 4.63 -21.10 -22.45
C SER A 2 4.24 -19.63 -22.31
N ALA A 3 2.93 -19.33 -22.37
CA ALA A 3 2.45 -18.00 -22.05
C ALA A 3 2.89 -17.63 -20.62
N LEU A 4 2.89 -18.59 -19.68
CA LEU A 4 3.24 -18.37 -18.27
C LEU A 4 4.69 -17.91 -18.13
N ASP A 5 5.60 -18.52 -18.90
CA ASP A 5 7.02 -18.16 -18.91
C ASP A 5 7.20 -16.70 -19.39
N GLU A 6 6.42 -16.27 -20.38
CA GLU A 6 6.45 -14.89 -20.88
C GLU A 6 5.84 -13.91 -19.86
N GLY A 7 4.73 -14.26 -19.20
CA GLY A 7 4.16 -13.47 -18.12
C GLY A 7 5.13 -13.27 -16.96
N GLN A 8 5.85 -14.32 -16.55
CA GLN A 8 6.88 -14.24 -15.50
C GLN A 8 8.04 -13.32 -15.87
N LYS A 9 8.51 -13.37 -17.13
CA LYS A 9 9.52 -12.42 -17.62
C LYS A 9 9.00 -10.99 -17.58
N GLY A 10 7.74 -10.77 -17.96
CA GLY A 10 7.12 -9.45 -17.87
C GLY A 10 7.15 -8.89 -16.45
N TRP A 11 6.80 -9.72 -15.45
CA TRP A 11 6.90 -9.32 -14.05
C TRP A 11 8.34 -9.10 -13.57
N ALA A 12 9.31 -9.90 -14.02
CA ALA A 12 10.72 -9.65 -13.75
C ALA A 12 11.20 -8.30 -14.34
N SER A 13 10.74 -7.94 -15.53
CA SER A 13 11.03 -6.64 -16.14
C SER A 13 10.37 -5.48 -15.36
N VAL A 14 9.17 -5.69 -14.80
CA VAL A 14 8.53 -4.73 -13.87
C VAL A 14 9.37 -4.49 -12.61
N GLU A 15 9.95 -5.56 -12.02
CA GLU A 15 10.78 -5.45 -10.81
C GLU A 15 12.02 -4.58 -11.03
N VAL A 16 12.63 -4.65 -12.22
CA VAL A 16 13.76 -3.81 -12.61
C VAL A 16 13.35 -2.47 -13.24
N GLN A 17 12.05 -2.17 -13.26
CA GLN A 17 11.45 -0.96 -13.84
C GLN A 17 11.71 -0.78 -15.36
N ASP A 18 11.94 -1.88 -16.08
CA ASP A 18 11.98 -1.89 -17.54
C ASP A 18 10.56 -2.08 -18.10
N TRP A 19 9.82 -0.97 -18.16
CA TRP A 19 8.42 -0.96 -18.58
C TRP A 19 8.23 -1.38 -20.05
N ALA A 20 9.21 -1.08 -20.91
CA ALA A 20 9.14 -1.39 -22.32
C ALA A 20 9.29 -2.91 -22.56
N ASP A 21 10.24 -3.53 -21.88
CA ASP A 21 10.43 -4.97 -21.97
C ASP A 21 9.31 -5.75 -21.25
N ALA A 22 8.80 -5.21 -20.13
CA ALA A 22 7.61 -5.75 -19.47
C ALA A 22 6.40 -5.80 -20.42
N GLU A 23 6.10 -4.69 -21.10
CA GLU A 23 5.00 -4.61 -22.06
C GLU A 23 5.15 -5.62 -23.21
N LYS A 24 6.37 -5.74 -23.75
CA LYS A 24 6.68 -6.71 -24.81
C LYS A 24 6.41 -8.15 -24.35
N HIS A 25 6.84 -8.50 -23.14
CA HIS A 25 6.64 -9.83 -22.57
C HIS A 25 5.17 -10.12 -22.29
N PHE A 26 4.42 -9.17 -21.70
CA PHE A 26 2.99 -9.34 -21.47
C PHE A 26 2.20 -9.45 -22.78
N ARG A 27 2.48 -8.62 -23.79
CA ARG A 27 1.85 -8.74 -25.12
C ARG A 27 2.07 -10.12 -25.71
N LYS A 28 3.31 -10.62 -25.67
CA LYS A 28 3.64 -11.94 -26.19
C LYS A 28 2.92 -13.06 -25.43
N ALA A 29 2.80 -12.94 -24.11
CA ALA A 29 2.02 -13.87 -23.31
C ALA A 29 0.54 -13.87 -23.73
N LEU A 30 -0.05 -12.69 -23.97
CA LEU A 30 -1.45 -12.54 -24.40
C LEU A 30 -1.70 -12.96 -25.85
N GLU A 31 -0.70 -12.88 -26.73
CA GLU A 31 -0.76 -13.45 -28.07
C GLU A 31 -0.86 -14.99 -28.03
N MET A 32 -0.21 -15.60 -27.03
CA MET A 32 -0.22 -17.06 -26.83
C MET A 32 -1.45 -17.54 -26.07
N ASP A 33 -1.88 -16.78 -25.06
CA ASP A 33 -3.08 -17.02 -24.27
C ASP A 33 -3.74 -15.67 -23.90
N PRO A 34 -4.80 -15.27 -24.62
CA PRO A 34 -5.50 -14.01 -24.37
C PRO A 34 -6.14 -13.89 -22.98
N PHE A 35 -6.29 -15.00 -22.26
CA PHE A 35 -6.93 -15.06 -20.95
C PHE A 35 -5.95 -15.34 -19.82
N GLN A 36 -4.65 -15.24 -20.08
CA GLN A 36 -3.65 -15.41 -19.03
C GLN A 36 -3.76 -14.29 -17.98
N ALA A 37 -4.20 -14.65 -16.78
CA ALA A 37 -4.45 -13.71 -15.69
C ALA A 37 -3.22 -12.85 -15.32
N ASP A 38 -2.03 -13.45 -15.27
CA ASP A 38 -0.81 -12.73 -14.86
C ASP A 38 -0.37 -11.68 -15.89
N ALA A 39 -0.49 -11.97 -17.18
CA ALA A 39 -0.19 -11.01 -18.24
C ALA A 39 -1.27 -9.94 -18.40
N LEU A 40 -2.55 -10.30 -18.21
CA LEU A 40 -3.64 -9.33 -18.13
C LEU A 40 -3.41 -8.33 -17.00
N THR A 41 -3.05 -8.83 -15.81
CA THR A 41 -2.71 -7.99 -14.65
C THR A 41 -1.46 -7.12 -14.94
N GLY A 42 -0.47 -7.68 -15.62
CA GLY A 42 0.72 -6.95 -16.05
C GLY A 42 0.42 -5.78 -16.98
N MET A 43 -0.46 -6.00 -17.97
CA MET A 43 -0.95 -4.92 -18.83
C MET A 43 -1.77 -3.89 -18.03
N ALA A 44 -2.63 -4.32 -17.11
CA ALA A 44 -3.39 -3.42 -16.25
C ALA A 44 -2.47 -2.51 -15.42
N ALA A 45 -1.38 -3.05 -14.87
CA ALA A 45 -0.37 -2.26 -14.15
C ALA A 45 0.27 -1.18 -15.03
N LEU A 46 0.53 -1.48 -16.30
CA LEU A 46 1.07 -0.53 -17.28
C LEU A 46 0.05 0.57 -17.62
N TYR A 47 -1.22 0.22 -17.81
CA TYR A 47 -2.30 1.20 -18.03
C TYR A 47 -2.49 2.12 -16.83
N LEU A 48 -2.49 1.56 -15.62
CA LEU A 48 -2.59 2.34 -14.39
C LEU A 48 -1.41 3.33 -14.26
N ARG A 49 -0.19 2.89 -14.59
CA ARG A 49 1.00 3.76 -14.64
C ARG A 49 0.88 4.86 -15.69
N ALA A 50 0.23 4.58 -16.83
CA ALA A 50 -0.05 5.57 -17.87
C ALA A 50 -1.20 6.52 -17.51
N GLY A 51 -1.87 6.31 -16.37
CA GLY A 51 -3.02 7.11 -15.92
C GLY A 51 -4.35 6.68 -16.51
N ASP A 52 -4.39 5.56 -17.24
CA ASP A 52 -5.62 5.01 -17.83
C ASP A 52 -6.24 3.98 -16.87
N ALA A 53 -6.90 4.49 -15.83
CA ALA A 53 -7.52 3.66 -14.81
C ALA A 53 -8.72 2.86 -15.34
N ASP A 54 -9.39 3.32 -16.40
CA ASP A 54 -10.54 2.62 -16.97
C ASP A 54 -10.11 1.34 -17.68
N GLN A 55 -9.09 1.42 -18.53
CA GLN A 55 -8.51 0.22 -19.17
C GLN A 55 -7.85 -0.72 -18.14
N ALA A 56 -7.19 -0.16 -17.13
CA ALA A 56 -6.63 -0.95 -16.04
C ALA A 56 -7.73 -1.74 -15.30
N ARG A 57 -8.91 -1.15 -15.08
CA ARG A 57 -10.02 -1.80 -14.38
C ARG A 57 -10.53 -2.99 -15.19
N GLU A 58 -10.84 -2.78 -16.47
CA GLU A 58 -11.36 -3.85 -17.35
C GLU A 58 -10.42 -5.06 -17.38
N LEU A 59 -9.11 -4.82 -17.48
CA LEU A 59 -8.10 -5.87 -17.48
C LEU A 59 -7.96 -6.56 -16.12
N CYS A 60 -8.02 -5.81 -15.01
CA CYS A 60 -7.97 -6.38 -13.66
C CYS A 60 -9.20 -7.25 -13.35
N GLU A 61 -10.40 -6.80 -13.74
CA GLU A 61 -11.65 -7.56 -13.57
C GLU A 61 -11.59 -8.87 -14.37
N LEU A 62 -11.13 -8.79 -15.63
CA LEU A 62 -10.94 -9.98 -16.46
C LEU A 62 -9.89 -10.91 -15.85
N ALA A 63 -8.74 -10.39 -15.43
CA ALA A 63 -7.68 -11.17 -14.81
C ALA A 63 -8.14 -11.89 -13.54
N THR A 64 -8.90 -11.18 -12.69
CA THR A 64 -9.47 -11.73 -11.45
C THR A 64 -10.41 -12.89 -11.77
N ALA A 65 -11.33 -12.69 -12.73
CA ALA A 65 -12.28 -13.72 -13.12
C ALA A 65 -11.63 -14.96 -13.76
N GLN A 66 -10.52 -14.80 -14.47
CA GLN A 66 -9.77 -15.95 -15.00
C GLN A 66 -9.00 -16.66 -13.89
N ALA A 67 -8.26 -15.93 -13.04
CA ALA A 67 -7.50 -16.52 -11.95
C ALA A 67 -8.40 -17.22 -10.92
N GLU A 68 -9.62 -16.72 -10.68
CA GLU A 68 -10.58 -17.34 -9.76
C GLU A 68 -10.97 -18.76 -10.20
N ARG A 69 -11.01 -19.04 -11.51
CA ARG A 69 -11.32 -20.37 -12.05
C ARG A 69 -10.26 -21.41 -11.74
N ASP A 70 -9.02 -20.95 -11.57
CA ASP A 70 -7.85 -21.78 -11.33
C ASP A 70 -7.54 -21.97 -9.83
N LEU A 71 -8.32 -21.31 -8.96
CA LEU A 71 -8.15 -21.41 -7.51
C LEU A 71 -8.42 -22.83 -6.98
N PRO A 72 -7.75 -23.22 -5.89
CA PRO A 72 -8.04 -24.48 -5.23
C PRO A 72 -9.47 -24.50 -4.68
N ARG A 73 -10.13 -25.65 -4.77
CA ARG A 73 -11.51 -25.84 -4.29
C ARG A 73 -11.74 -25.51 -2.81
N THR A 74 -10.67 -25.54 -2.01
CA THR A 74 -10.73 -25.23 -0.59
C THR A 74 -9.80 -24.07 -0.31
N LYS A 75 -10.37 -22.95 0.17
CA LYS A 75 -9.60 -21.80 0.61
C LYS A 75 -8.71 -22.22 1.79
N ARG A 76 -7.41 -21.97 1.64
CA ARG A 76 -6.39 -22.23 2.65
C ARG A 76 -5.56 -20.96 2.79
N HIS A 77 -5.09 -20.67 3.99
CA HIS A 77 -4.13 -19.59 4.19
C HIS A 77 -2.76 -20.04 3.63
N THR A 78 -2.48 -19.72 2.37
CA THR A 78 -1.23 -20.06 1.67
C THR A 78 -0.44 -18.81 1.28
N GLY A 79 -1.13 -17.71 1.00
CA GLY A 79 -0.54 -16.39 0.79
C GLY A 79 0.15 -16.19 -0.57
N TRP A 80 0.90 -15.10 -0.70
CA TRP A 80 1.57 -14.71 -1.95
C TRP A 80 2.58 -15.73 -2.51
N ASP A 81 3.18 -16.54 -1.63
CA ASP A 81 4.19 -17.51 -2.01
C ASP A 81 3.61 -18.71 -2.79
N ASP A 82 2.31 -18.96 -2.67
CA ASP A 82 1.59 -20.00 -3.41
C ASP A 82 1.43 -19.60 -4.89
N GLU A 83 2.16 -20.27 -5.78
CA GLU A 83 2.13 -20.01 -7.22
C GLU A 83 0.75 -20.18 -7.85
N GLN A 84 -0.12 -21.02 -7.28
CA GLN A 84 -1.48 -21.21 -7.81
C GLN A 84 -2.39 -20.03 -7.46
N VAL A 85 -2.20 -19.44 -6.28
CA VAL A 85 -3.04 -18.37 -5.75
C VAL A 85 -2.49 -16.98 -6.10
N ARG A 86 -1.17 -16.86 -6.32
CA ARG A 86 -0.47 -15.61 -6.59
C ARG A 86 -1.07 -14.78 -7.74
N PRO A 87 -1.45 -15.34 -8.90
CA PRO A 87 -2.07 -14.55 -9.97
C PRO A 87 -3.39 -13.91 -9.54
N TYR A 88 -4.19 -14.61 -8.73
CA TYR A 88 -5.44 -14.10 -8.19
C TYR A 88 -5.20 -12.95 -7.20
N LEU A 89 -4.27 -13.11 -6.25
CA LEU A 89 -3.94 -12.05 -5.28
C LEU A 89 -3.36 -10.81 -5.97
N ARG A 90 -2.53 -11.03 -7.00
CA ARG A 90 -1.95 -9.94 -7.79
C ARG A 90 -3.02 -9.19 -8.57
N ALA A 91 -3.96 -9.90 -9.20
CA ALA A 91 -5.09 -9.29 -9.90
C ALA A 91 -5.95 -8.44 -8.94
N LEU A 92 -6.29 -8.98 -7.77
CA LEU A 92 -7.02 -8.25 -6.73
C LEU A 92 -6.25 -7.02 -6.22
N TYR A 93 -4.93 -7.12 -6.08
CA TYR A 93 -4.09 -6.01 -5.65
C TYR A 93 -4.14 -4.84 -6.64
N TYR A 94 -3.92 -5.11 -7.92
CA TYR A 94 -3.98 -4.08 -8.96
C TYR A 94 -5.40 -3.58 -9.21
N LEU A 95 -6.42 -4.43 -9.05
CA LEU A 95 -7.82 -4.00 -9.05
C LEU A 95 -8.09 -3.00 -7.92
N SER A 96 -7.59 -3.28 -6.73
CA SER A 96 -7.71 -2.41 -5.55
C SER A 96 -7.03 -1.06 -5.79
N LEU A 97 -5.79 -1.06 -6.30
CA LEU A 97 -5.08 0.16 -6.68
C LEU A 97 -5.83 0.97 -7.75
N THR A 98 -6.41 0.28 -8.73
CA THR A 98 -7.20 0.92 -9.78
C THR A 98 -8.45 1.59 -9.22
N TYR A 99 -9.18 0.92 -8.33
CA TYR A 99 -10.33 1.52 -7.64
C TYR A 99 -9.94 2.70 -6.76
N ILE A 100 -8.82 2.61 -6.05
CA ILE A 100 -8.26 3.72 -5.27
C ILE A 100 -7.98 4.92 -6.19
N GLU A 101 -7.38 4.69 -7.35
CA GLU A 101 -7.10 5.74 -8.34
C GLU A 101 -8.39 6.33 -8.94
N GLN A 102 -9.44 5.54 -9.10
CA GLN A 102 -10.76 6.04 -9.49
C GLN A 102 -11.54 6.71 -8.35
N HIS A 103 -10.98 6.81 -7.14
CA HIS A 103 -11.69 7.23 -5.91
C HIS A 103 -12.88 6.33 -5.54
N ALA A 104 -12.94 5.12 -6.08
CA ALA A 104 -13.96 4.12 -5.80
C ALA A 104 -13.60 3.31 -4.54
N TRP A 105 -13.35 3.98 -3.41
CA TRP A 105 -12.82 3.38 -2.17
C TRP A 105 -13.64 2.18 -1.68
N ALA A 106 -14.97 2.28 -1.73
CA ALA A 106 -15.86 1.20 -1.30
C ALA A 106 -15.72 -0.07 -2.16
N LEU A 107 -15.33 0.05 -3.43
CA LEU A 107 -15.08 -1.10 -4.32
C LEU A 107 -13.71 -1.75 -4.06
N ALA A 108 -12.73 -0.98 -3.57
CA ALA A 108 -11.41 -1.50 -3.21
C ALA A 108 -11.45 -2.37 -1.95
N GLN A 109 -12.32 -2.06 -0.99
CA GLN A 109 -12.40 -2.77 0.29
C GLN A 109 -12.55 -4.29 0.14
N PRO A 110 -13.57 -4.83 -0.56
CA PRO A 110 -13.76 -6.29 -0.64
C PRO A 110 -12.59 -7.01 -1.33
N ALA A 111 -11.94 -6.38 -2.31
CA ALA A 111 -10.77 -6.96 -2.97
C ALA A 111 -9.58 -7.08 -2.01
N LEU A 112 -9.35 -6.08 -1.16
CA LEU A 112 -8.29 -6.09 -0.16
C LEU A 112 -8.59 -7.06 1.00
N GLU A 113 -9.84 -7.13 1.46
CA GLU A 113 -10.28 -8.13 2.45
C GLU A 113 -10.10 -9.55 1.94
N GLU A 114 -10.39 -9.79 0.65
CA GLU A 114 -10.19 -11.09 0.02
C GLU A 114 -8.70 -11.47 -0.01
N ILE A 115 -7.81 -10.52 -0.32
CA ILE A 115 -6.35 -10.75 -0.25
C ILE A 115 -5.94 -11.17 1.16
N VAL A 116 -6.35 -10.43 2.19
CA VAL A 116 -6.00 -10.73 3.60
C VAL A 116 -6.57 -12.07 4.05
N ALA A 117 -7.72 -12.48 3.51
CA ALA A 117 -8.30 -13.79 3.78
C ALA A 117 -7.50 -14.96 3.17
N TRP A 118 -6.74 -14.74 2.08
CA TRP A 118 -5.81 -15.73 1.52
C TRP A 118 -4.40 -15.65 2.13
N ASP A 119 -3.93 -14.43 2.36
CA ASP A 119 -2.65 -14.09 2.93
C ASP A 119 -2.85 -13.30 4.23
N VAL A 120 -2.77 -13.99 5.38
CA VAL A 120 -2.93 -13.34 6.69
C VAL A 120 -1.87 -12.27 6.93
N THR A 121 -0.71 -12.34 6.26
CA THR A 121 0.32 -11.30 6.34
C THR A 121 0.03 -10.11 5.43
N GLY A 122 -0.99 -10.20 4.57
CA GLY A 122 -1.38 -9.16 3.62
C GLY A 122 -0.25 -8.75 2.69
N MET A 123 0.49 -9.70 2.10
CA MET A 123 1.70 -9.42 1.31
C MET A 123 2.75 -8.60 2.06
N GLN A 124 3.12 -9.06 3.26
CA GLN A 124 4.08 -8.39 4.15
C GLN A 124 3.61 -6.97 4.51
N GLY A 125 2.35 -6.84 4.94
CA GLY A 125 1.72 -5.60 5.38
C GLY A 125 1.16 -4.72 4.28
N ARG A 126 1.52 -4.91 3.00
CA ARG A 126 1.11 -4.00 1.91
C ARG A 126 -0.39 -3.97 1.65
N ALA A 127 -1.07 -5.11 1.66
CA ALA A 127 -2.53 -5.16 1.49
C ALA A 127 -3.25 -4.66 2.73
N LEU A 128 -2.70 -4.91 3.92
CA LEU A 128 -3.24 -4.41 5.19
C LEU A 128 -3.15 -2.89 5.28
N ASP A 129 -2.02 -2.30 4.86
CA ASP A 129 -1.85 -0.86 4.74
C ASP A 129 -2.89 -0.28 3.78
N LEU A 130 -2.99 -0.78 2.54
CA LEU A 130 -4.00 -0.30 1.59
C LEU A 130 -5.43 -0.47 2.12
N LEU A 131 -5.72 -1.58 2.81
CA LEU A 131 -7.04 -1.80 3.42
C LEU A 131 -7.31 -0.76 4.50
N ALA A 132 -6.34 -0.47 5.37
CA ALA A 132 -6.46 0.56 6.39
C ALA A 132 -6.69 1.94 5.78
N GLN A 133 -5.98 2.28 4.69
CA GLN A 133 -6.20 3.52 3.95
C GLN A 133 -7.61 3.60 3.36
N VAL A 134 -8.10 2.50 2.76
CA VAL A 134 -9.46 2.43 2.21
C VAL A 134 -10.50 2.58 3.32
N LEU A 135 -10.36 1.83 4.42
CA LEU A 135 -11.24 1.90 5.60
C LEU A 135 -11.29 3.31 6.18
N TYR A 136 -10.14 3.98 6.27
CA TYR A 136 -10.06 5.37 6.72
C TYR A 136 -10.90 6.30 5.81
N ARG A 137 -10.82 6.10 4.49
CA ARG A 137 -11.51 6.93 3.49
C ARG A 137 -13.00 6.73 3.43
N ILE A 138 -13.48 5.55 3.81
CA ILE A 138 -14.92 5.26 3.95
C ILE A 138 -15.41 5.44 5.40
N GLU A 139 -14.62 6.13 6.23
CA GLU A 139 -14.96 6.53 7.61
C GLU A 139 -15.14 5.37 8.61
N ARG A 140 -14.57 4.20 8.30
CA ARG A 140 -14.48 3.05 9.22
C ARG A 140 -13.21 3.14 10.06
N TRP A 141 -13.10 4.20 10.85
CA TRP A 141 -11.84 4.60 11.50
C TRP A 141 -11.32 3.60 12.52
N GLU A 142 -12.19 2.95 13.30
CA GLU A 142 -11.78 1.91 14.26
C GLU A 142 -11.13 0.72 13.55
N GLU A 143 -11.72 0.28 12.45
CA GLU A 143 -11.20 -0.82 11.64
C GLU A 143 -9.92 -0.43 10.90
N ALA A 144 -9.84 0.83 10.43
CA ALA A 144 -8.63 1.38 9.88
C ALA A 144 -7.47 1.34 10.91
N VAL A 145 -7.73 1.70 12.17
CA VAL A 145 -6.71 1.58 13.24
C VAL A 145 -6.24 0.13 13.39
N HIS A 146 -7.17 -0.84 13.41
CA HIS A 146 -6.80 -2.25 13.50
C HIS A 146 -5.91 -2.69 12.33
N ALA A 147 -6.32 -2.40 11.10
CA ALA A 147 -5.57 -2.75 9.91
C ALA A 147 -4.20 -2.05 9.84
N PHE A 148 -4.08 -0.77 10.21
CA PHE A 148 -2.79 -0.08 10.30
C PHE A 148 -1.87 -0.73 11.33
N LEU A 149 -2.39 -1.11 12.50
CA LEU A 149 -1.56 -1.73 13.54
C LEU A 149 -1.07 -3.13 13.13
N GLU A 150 -1.86 -3.89 12.38
CA GLU A 150 -1.43 -5.17 11.82
C GLU A 150 -0.37 -4.96 10.72
N ALA A 151 -0.59 -4.00 9.82
CA ALA A 151 0.39 -3.62 8.80
C ALA A 151 1.71 -3.12 9.43
N ALA A 152 1.63 -2.44 10.58
CA ALA A 152 2.77 -1.83 11.27
C ALA A 152 3.82 -2.82 11.81
N GLU A 153 3.50 -4.10 11.89
CA GLU A 153 4.50 -5.14 12.18
C GLU A 153 5.49 -5.34 11.01
N TYR A 154 5.10 -4.96 9.79
CA TYR A 154 5.92 -5.03 8.57
C TYR A 154 6.34 -3.64 8.07
N ILE A 155 5.47 -2.65 8.23
CA ILE A 155 5.63 -1.27 7.74
C ILE A 155 5.57 -0.32 8.94
N PRO A 156 6.68 -0.05 9.65
CA PRO A 156 6.65 0.75 10.88
C PRO A 156 6.06 2.17 10.72
N GLU A 157 6.06 2.71 9.50
CA GLU A 157 5.36 3.93 9.12
C GLU A 157 3.86 3.89 9.50
N ASP A 158 3.22 2.72 9.50
CA ASP A 158 1.79 2.58 9.81
C ASP A 158 1.46 2.74 11.29
N TYR A 159 2.46 2.64 12.19
CA TYR A 159 2.26 3.10 13.57
C TYR A 159 1.89 4.58 13.62
N TYR A 160 2.42 5.37 12.70
CA TYR A 160 2.07 6.77 12.60
C TYR A 160 0.66 6.99 12.05
N SER A 161 0.29 6.28 10.99
CA SER A 161 -1.06 6.30 10.40
C SER A 161 -2.14 5.86 11.40
N ALA A 162 -1.86 4.81 12.18
CA ALA A 162 -2.70 4.38 13.30
C ALA A 162 -2.82 5.47 14.37
N GLY A 163 -1.70 6.10 14.75
CA GLY A 163 -1.70 7.19 15.74
C GLY A 163 -2.47 8.41 15.27
N LEU A 164 -2.38 8.81 14.01
CA LEU A 164 -3.20 9.88 13.43
C LEU A 164 -4.70 9.56 13.51
N THR A 165 -5.07 8.34 13.14
CA THR A 165 -6.46 7.90 13.16
C THR A 165 -7.01 7.85 14.59
N LEU A 166 -6.20 7.38 15.55
CA LEU A 166 -6.53 7.40 16.98
C LEU A 166 -6.65 8.82 17.54
N PHE A 167 -5.80 9.75 17.10
CA PHE A 167 -5.88 11.16 17.48
C PHE A 167 -7.18 11.79 17.00
N LYS A 168 -7.58 11.51 15.74
CA LYS A 168 -8.88 11.93 15.18
C LYS A 168 -10.07 11.40 16.00
N LEU A 169 -9.97 10.17 16.50
CA LEU A 169 -10.94 9.55 17.41
C LEU A 169 -10.90 10.10 18.85
N GLY A 170 -10.03 11.08 19.16
CA GLY A 170 -9.85 11.61 20.52
C GLY A 170 -9.09 10.67 21.47
N ARG A 171 -8.53 9.57 20.97
CA ARG A 171 -7.76 8.56 21.73
C ARG A 171 -6.29 8.95 21.82
N THR A 172 -6.00 10.18 22.24
CA THR A 172 -4.66 10.80 22.22
C THR A 172 -3.59 9.98 22.95
N ARG A 173 -3.91 9.41 24.12
CA ARG A 173 -2.95 8.56 24.88
C ARG A 173 -2.54 7.31 24.11
N GLU A 174 -3.43 6.73 23.32
CA GLU A 174 -3.11 5.57 22.51
C GLU A 174 -2.32 5.98 21.27
N ALA A 175 -2.66 7.11 20.66
CA ALA A 175 -1.89 7.68 19.56
C ALA A 175 -0.42 7.88 19.96
N GLU A 176 -0.16 8.51 21.11
CA GLU A 176 1.19 8.70 21.67
C GLU A 176 1.95 7.38 21.83
N ARG A 177 1.29 6.37 22.40
CA ARG A 177 1.91 5.05 22.62
C ARG A 177 2.37 4.43 21.30
N PHE A 178 1.56 4.52 20.25
CA PHE A 178 1.91 3.95 18.95
C PHE A 178 2.92 4.81 18.20
N TRP A 179 2.86 6.14 18.30
CA TRP A 179 3.91 7.01 17.75
C TRP A 179 5.28 6.73 18.36
N ARG A 180 5.36 6.56 19.70
CA ARG A 180 6.59 6.12 20.37
C ARG A 180 7.10 4.80 19.80
N ARG A 181 6.22 3.80 19.67
CA ARG A 181 6.58 2.49 19.11
C ARG A 181 7.09 2.58 17.66
N GLY A 182 6.48 3.43 16.84
CA GLY A 182 6.95 3.71 15.48
C GLY A 182 8.35 4.31 15.47
N LEU A 183 8.57 5.37 16.26
CA LEU A 183 9.87 6.05 16.39
C LEU A 183 10.97 5.11 16.92
N GLU A 184 10.66 4.26 17.90
CA GLU A 184 11.59 3.23 18.41
C GLU A 184 12.00 2.22 17.33
N ARG A 185 11.06 1.81 16.46
CA ARG A 185 11.33 0.88 15.35
C ARG A 185 12.09 1.53 14.21
N ARG A 186 11.76 2.78 13.88
CA ARG A 186 12.35 3.56 12.78
C ARG A 186 12.57 5.00 13.24
N PRO A 187 13.74 5.29 13.84
CA PRO A 187 14.07 6.66 14.27
C PRO A 187 14.06 7.70 13.15
N ARG A 188 14.19 7.27 11.88
CA ARG A 188 14.07 8.17 10.72
C ARG A 188 12.64 8.65 10.45
N LEU A 189 11.61 7.98 11.00
CA LEU A 189 10.23 8.45 10.91
C LEU A 189 10.09 9.86 11.50
N ALA A 190 10.90 10.21 12.48
CA ALA A 190 10.93 11.54 13.07
C ALA A 190 11.16 12.66 12.04
N ALA A 191 12.08 12.46 11.09
CA ALA A 191 12.30 13.39 9.99
C ALA A 191 11.11 13.40 9.00
N LEU A 192 10.51 12.23 8.75
CA LEU A 192 9.36 12.05 7.87
C LEU A 192 8.11 12.77 8.41
N ILE A 193 7.79 12.58 9.69
CA ILE A 193 6.68 13.23 10.40
C ILE A 193 6.84 14.75 10.37
N ALA A 194 8.05 15.26 10.60
CA ALA A 194 8.30 16.70 10.70
C ALA A 194 8.24 17.43 9.34
N HIS A 195 8.56 16.76 8.23
CA HIS A 195 8.79 17.42 6.93
C HIS A 195 7.99 16.86 5.77
N TYR A 196 7.59 15.60 5.86
CA TYR A 196 6.74 14.92 4.90
C TYR A 196 5.45 14.44 5.57
N PRO A 197 4.72 15.32 6.26
CA PRO A 197 3.41 14.96 6.76
C PRO A 197 2.50 14.54 5.57
N HIS A 198 2.80 14.99 4.35
CA HIS A 198 2.14 14.60 3.10
C HIS A 198 2.38 13.16 2.60
N VAL A 199 3.36 12.41 3.15
CA VAL A 199 3.75 11.07 2.66
C VAL A 199 3.19 9.95 3.54
N LEU A 200 2.83 10.27 4.78
CA LEU A 200 2.24 9.30 5.71
C LEU A 200 0.72 9.31 5.56
N VAL A 201 0.22 8.31 4.85
CA VAL A 201 -1.19 8.05 4.50
C VAL A 201 -1.94 9.31 4.14
N ASN A 202 -1.64 9.76 2.93
CA ASN A 202 -2.53 10.59 2.20
C ASN A 202 -2.59 10.04 0.77
N PRO A 203 -3.40 9.00 0.52
CA PRO A 203 -3.64 8.68 -0.87
C PRO A 203 -4.45 9.83 -1.49
N ARG A 204 -5.40 10.51 -0.80
CA ARG A 204 -6.05 11.81 -1.20
C ARG A 204 -6.79 12.60 -0.07
N GLY A 205 -6.27 12.68 1.15
CA GLY A 205 -6.59 13.75 2.10
C GLY A 205 -6.13 15.11 1.56
N SER A 206 -6.93 16.15 1.70
CA SER A 206 -6.50 17.48 1.26
C SER A 206 -5.42 18.02 2.21
N PHE A 207 -4.45 18.78 1.70
CA PHE A 207 -3.39 19.48 2.46
C PHE A 207 -3.90 20.35 3.64
N TRP A 208 -5.22 20.50 3.74
CA TRP A 208 -5.95 21.38 4.64
C TRP A 208 -6.67 20.66 5.79
N ASP A 209 -6.54 19.33 5.93
CA ASP A 209 -7.11 18.62 7.09
C ASP A 209 -6.50 19.23 8.39
N GLN A 210 -7.38 19.78 9.22
CA GLN A 210 -7.00 20.57 10.38
C GLN A 210 -6.49 19.64 11.49
N GLU A 211 -7.16 18.51 11.66
CA GLU A 211 -6.83 17.45 12.60
C GLU A 211 -5.46 16.85 12.31
N PHE A 212 -5.15 16.65 11.02
CA PHE A 212 -3.84 16.21 10.57
C PHE A 212 -2.73 17.21 10.94
N ARG A 213 -2.95 18.52 10.70
CA ARG A 213 -2.01 19.57 11.08
C ARG A 213 -1.84 19.67 12.60
N ASP A 214 -2.92 19.45 13.34
CA ASP A 214 -2.90 19.50 14.80
C ASP A 214 -2.13 18.30 15.39
N ALA A 215 -2.27 17.11 14.81
CA ALA A 215 -1.47 15.94 15.21
C ALA A 215 0.02 16.11 14.91
N VAL A 216 0.38 16.69 13.75
CA VAL A 216 1.80 16.98 13.42
C VAL A 216 2.38 18.02 14.37
N LYS A 217 1.66 19.13 14.61
CA LYS A 217 2.08 20.15 15.59
C LYS A 217 2.23 19.55 16.98
N TYR A 218 1.26 18.73 17.39
CA TYR A 218 1.31 18.00 18.66
C TYR A 218 2.61 17.22 18.77
N LEU A 219 2.91 16.35 17.80
CA LEU A 219 4.13 15.56 17.78
C LEU A 219 5.41 16.40 17.78
N GLN A 220 5.46 17.49 17.00
CA GLN A 220 6.62 18.39 16.96
C GLN A 220 6.90 19.06 18.31
N HIS A 221 5.85 19.33 19.09
CA HIS A 221 5.98 19.99 20.39
C HIS A 221 6.22 19.02 21.57
N GLN A 222 5.90 17.74 21.42
CA GLN A 222 6.10 16.74 22.46
C GLN A 222 7.45 16.05 22.35
N ALA A 223 8.53 16.75 22.74
CA ALA A 223 9.90 16.24 22.68
C ALA A 223 10.09 14.91 23.43
N GLU A 224 9.28 14.64 24.45
CA GLU A 224 9.28 13.41 25.22
C GLU A 224 8.78 12.19 24.42
N LEU A 225 8.05 12.38 23.32
CA LEU A 225 7.67 11.29 22.40
C LEU A 225 8.85 10.81 21.56
N TRP A 226 9.90 11.61 21.43
CA TRP A 226 11.05 11.36 20.56
C TRP A 226 12.16 10.74 21.39
N ASP A 227 12.57 9.53 21.04
CA ASP A 227 13.79 8.96 21.61
C ASP A 227 15.05 9.72 21.12
N ALA A 228 16.18 9.50 21.79
CA ALA A 228 17.42 10.20 21.48
C ALA A 228 17.98 9.92 20.07
N ALA A 229 17.63 8.80 19.43
CA ALA A 229 18.00 8.53 18.04
C ALA A 229 17.10 9.33 17.09
N SER A 230 15.79 9.37 17.35
CA SER A 230 14.80 10.14 16.60
C SER A 230 15.09 11.64 16.62
N GLN A 231 15.46 12.17 17.79
CA GLN A 231 15.88 13.58 17.94
C GLN A 231 17.13 13.90 17.12
N ARG A 232 18.13 13.01 17.11
CA ARG A 232 19.36 13.18 16.32
C ARG A 232 19.10 13.12 14.82
N GLU A 233 18.24 12.21 14.36
CA GLU A 233 17.83 12.12 12.96
C GLU A 233 17.14 13.41 12.49
N LEU A 234 16.25 13.96 13.31
CA LEU A 234 15.60 15.24 13.02
C LEU A 234 16.62 16.39 12.90
N ALA A 235 17.50 16.53 13.88
CA ALA A 235 18.52 17.59 13.91
C ALA A 235 19.44 17.51 12.68
N GLY A 236 19.99 16.33 12.38
CA GLY A 236 20.86 16.13 11.23
C GLY A 236 20.15 16.35 9.88
N PHE A 237 18.85 16.08 9.79
CA PHE A 237 18.07 16.42 8.60
C PHE A 237 17.94 17.94 8.41
N GLN A 238 17.64 18.69 9.48
CA GLN A 238 17.51 20.16 9.44
C GLN A 238 18.81 20.82 9.00
N GLU A 239 19.96 20.35 9.51
CA GLU A 239 21.29 20.85 9.12
C GLU A 239 21.57 20.65 7.63
N ARG A 240 21.30 19.46 7.07
CA ARG A 240 21.50 19.18 5.63
C ARG A 240 20.64 20.09 4.74
N ARG A 241 19.41 20.39 5.16
CA ARG A 241 18.49 21.27 4.43
C ARG A 241 18.92 22.73 4.46
N ALA A 242 19.48 23.19 5.59
CA ALA A 242 20.02 24.54 5.70
C ALA A 242 21.21 24.76 4.73
N ILE A 243 22.03 23.73 4.52
CA ILE A 243 23.18 23.76 3.59
C ILE A 243 22.72 23.72 2.13
N SER A 244 21.65 23.00 1.79
CA SER A 244 21.16 22.91 0.40
C SER A 244 20.40 24.15 -0.09
N ASN A 245 19.94 25.00 0.84
CA ASN A 245 19.14 26.19 0.55
C ASN A 245 19.91 27.51 0.71
N GLY A 246 21.21 27.45 1.03
CA GLY A 246 22.12 28.60 1.11
C GLY A 246 23.13 28.58 -0.02
#